data_AF-A0A8H4AIV0-F1
#
_entry.id   AF-A0A8H4AIV0-F1
#
_cell.length_a   1.000
_cell.length_b   1.000
_cell.length_c   1.000
_cell.angle_alpha   90.00
_cell.angle_beta   90.00
_cell.angle_gamma   90.00
#
_symmetry.space_group_name_H-M   'P 1'
#
loop_
_entity.id
_entity.type
_entity.pdbx_description
1 polymer ?
#
loop_
_entity_poly.entity_id
_entity_poly.type
_entity_poly.pdbx_seq_one_letter_code
_entity_poly.pdbx_strand_id
1 'polypeptide(L)'
;MGDMPELMENILDNLKNEPNSLYSCALVSRHWCKMSIPILWQNPFSFHKKTLYISAYFSSLDEDDIYVLKEYGINLKLSSYGLYLIIFRQLFDYAKFLKDLDLFDLESKAREWTNQNLVRPISEISSNTYFDAVVNVVINLLLKSLFESGAVLHKLFLWFPEYFEFKPEIFYLMGRNELLFSRLQHVFLCVTPECNVTNVTIFLKVLAKNITTISSLDLQLKRFSLEGLNHPTEFYGIISALECQKNSLQEVIISRCGYNKEFRVLKYCKTLETLRIRDCSSKLLNLLDCKISTLEVFYCPIDVQTIPLILENSGLLLQRLSFKPEGFGNAIHKVLFSLEALKSFCPNITYLNIKYSKFSIQLLELIGNLPKLQFLSLSCFVDYEIPEEELKIRVMKFAEILPLTLQYLDLGDNWQPSIDILLSHCKAPLKKLLIYRLNDEKHTRALIEFCIRNKSLNYVGIYKYSDLNENFRKEVEAHVTNVALVPWSRIVVNC
;
A
#
# COMPACT_ATOMS: atom_id res chain seq x y z
N MET A 1 -39.02 -12.09 16.81
CA MET A 1 -38.28 -11.35 15.78
C MET A 1 -37.02 -10.78 16.45
N GLY A 2 -35.94 -11.57 16.53
CA GLY A 2 -34.75 -11.24 17.31
C GLY A 2 -33.44 -11.19 16.51
N ASP A 3 -33.28 -12.02 15.46
CA ASP A 3 -31.96 -12.26 14.85
C ASP A 3 -31.75 -11.62 13.45
N MET A 4 -32.74 -10.91 12.91
CA MET A 4 -32.70 -10.37 11.54
C MET A 4 -31.73 -9.18 11.34
N PRO A 5 -31.54 -8.24 12.30
CA PRO A 5 -30.62 -7.12 12.12
C PRO A 5 -29.15 -7.55 12.04
N GLU A 6 -28.72 -8.47 12.91
CA GLU A 6 -27.33 -8.95 12.98
C GLU A 6 -26.93 -9.73 11.72
N LEU A 7 -27.87 -10.51 11.16
CA LEU A 7 -27.64 -11.19 9.88
C LEU A 7 -27.51 -10.19 8.72
N MET A 8 -28.29 -9.11 8.73
CA MET A 8 -28.23 -8.08 7.69
C MET A 8 -26.93 -7.27 7.75
N GLU A 9 -26.46 -6.92 8.95
CA GLU A 9 -25.14 -6.28 9.14
C GLU A 9 -24.03 -7.16 8.57
N ASN A 10 -24.01 -8.44 8.94
CA ASN A 10 -23.03 -9.39 8.40
C ASN A 10 -23.09 -9.49 6.86
N ILE A 11 -24.28 -9.51 6.27
CA ILE A 11 -24.43 -9.54 4.80
C ILE A 11 -23.82 -8.27 4.19
N LEU A 12 -24.19 -7.08 4.70
CA LEU A 12 -23.74 -5.81 4.14
C LEU A 12 -22.23 -5.58 4.35
N ASP A 13 -21.67 -6.03 5.47
CA ASP A 13 -20.23 -5.95 5.75
C ASP A 13 -19.39 -6.77 4.75
N ASN A 14 -19.93 -7.90 4.29
CA ASN A 14 -19.31 -8.68 3.21
C ASN A 14 -19.38 -7.95 1.85
N LEU A 15 -20.33 -7.03 1.67
CA LEU A 15 -20.54 -6.26 0.44
C LEU A 15 -19.88 -4.87 0.47
N LYS A 16 -19.14 -4.50 1.53
CA LYS A 16 -18.55 -3.16 1.69
C LYS A 16 -17.64 -2.70 0.52
N ASN A 17 -17.03 -3.64 -0.19
CA ASN A 17 -16.19 -3.38 -1.35
C ASN A 17 -16.95 -3.51 -2.69
N GLU A 18 -18.26 -3.76 -2.65
CA GLU A 18 -19.14 -3.95 -3.80
C GLU A 18 -20.25 -2.89 -3.84
N PRO A 19 -19.95 -1.66 -4.26
CA PRO A 19 -20.89 -0.55 -4.18
C PRO A 19 -22.17 -0.74 -5.02
N ASN A 20 -22.10 -1.47 -6.14
CA ASN A 20 -23.30 -1.79 -6.93
C ASN A 20 -24.23 -2.75 -6.17
N SER A 21 -23.66 -3.71 -5.44
CA SER A 21 -24.41 -4.65 -4.60
C SER A 21 -25.08 -3.90 -3.45
N LEU A 22 -24.35 -3.04 -2.74
CA LEU A 22 -24.90 -2.17 -1.69
C LEU A 22 -26.00 -1.22 -2.19
N TYR A 23 -25.83 -0.63 -3.37
CA TYR A 23 -26.87 0.18 -3.98
C TYR A 23 -28.14 -0.62 -4.26
N SER A 24 -27.99 -1.85 -4.77
CA SER A 24 -29.12 -2.76 -5.00
C SER A 24 -29.84 -3.12 -3.70
N CYS A 25 -29.08 -3.39 -2.63
CA CYS A 25 -29.61 -3.58 -1.28
C CYS A 25 -30.41 -2.35 -0.80
N ALA A 26 -29.90 -1.14 -1.05
CA ALA A 26 -30.58 0.08 -0.62
C ALA A 26 -31.97 0.28 -1.25
N LEU A 27 -32.26 -0.37 -2.39
CA LEU A 27 -33.53 -0.31 -3.10
C LEU A 27 -34.56 -1.35 -2.65
N VAL A 28 -34.16 -2.35 -1.85
CA VAL A 28 -35.04 -3.47 -1.46
C VAL A 28 -36.19 -3.00 -0.56
N SER A 29 -35.89 -2.22 0.48
CA SER A 29 -36.89 -1.69 1.41
C SER A 29 -36.31 -0.52 2.22
N ARG A 30 -37.16 0.21 2.94
CA ARG A 30 -36.72 1.29 3.84
C ARG A 30 -35.70 0.84 4.89
N HIS A 31 -35.79 -0.39 5.39
CA HIS A 31 -34.86 -0.91 6.39
C HIS A 31 -33.47 -1.17 5.77
N TRP A 32 -33.43 -1.91 4.66
CA TRP A 32 -32.20 -2.15 3.90
C TRP A 32 -31.56 -0.85 3.41
N CYS A 33 -32.35 0.12 2.98
CA CYS A 33 -31.91 1.47 2.63
C CYS A 33 -31.14 2.14 3.79
N LYS A 34 -31.74 2.16 4.99
CA LYS A 34 -31.14 2.77 6.17
C LYS A 34 -29.81 2.14 6.61
N MET A 35 -29.59 0.86 6.33
CA MET A 35 -28.34 0.17 6.66
C MET A 35 -27.30 0.25 5.55
N SER A 36 -27.74 0.18 4.29
CA SER A 36 -26.83 0.17 3.13
C SER A 36 -26.27 1.56 2.82
N ILE A 37 -27.06 2.62 2.97
CA ILE A 37 -26.63 4.00 2.66
C ILE A 37 -25.43 4.44 3.52
N PRO A 38 -25.41 4.27 4.85
CA PRO A 38 -24.24 4.60 5.66
C PRO A 38 -22.96 3.87 5.23
N ILE A 39 -23.06 2.64 4.72
CA ILE A 39 -21.91 1.85 4.24
C ILE A 39 -21.47 2.33 2.86
N LEU A 40 -22.42 2.57 1.96
CA LEU A 40 -22.16 3.07 0.60
C LEU A 40 -21.45 4.44 0.62
N TRP A 41 -21.78 5.30 1.59
CA TRP A 41 -21.26 6.65 1.71
C TRP A 41 -19.99 6.77 2.58
N GLN A 42 -19.36 5.65 2.95
CA GLN A 42 -18.08 5.69 3.68
C GLN A 42 -16.92 6.20 2.81
N ASN A 43 -16.92 5.89 1.50
CA ASN A 43 -15.90 6.34 0.55
C ASN A 43 -16.50 6.65 -0.86
N PRO A 44 -17.33 7.69 -1.00
CA PRO A 44 -18.05 7.96 -2.24
C PRO A 44 -17.19 8.49 -3.38
N PHE A 45 -16.02 9.06 -3.09
CA PHE A 45 -15.14 9.63 -4.12
C PHE A 45 -14.36 8.57 -4.90
N SER A 46 -14.15 7.38 -4.31
CA SER A 46 -13.48 6.25 -4.97
C SER A 46 -14.26 5.60 -6.12
N PHE A 47 -15.54 5.95 -6.31
CA PHE A 47 -16.38 5.30 -7.31
C PHE A 47 -16.17 5.88 -8.72
N HIS A 48 -15.93 5.01 -9.69
CA HIS A 48 -15.77 5.42 -11.09
C HIS A 48 -17.08 5.87 -11.79
N LYS A 49 -18.24 5.82 -11.14
CA LYS A 49 -19.53 6.22 -11.74
C LYS A 49 -19.95 7.64 -11.34
N LYS A 50 -20.78 8.25 -12.21
CA LYS A 50 -21.40 9.60 -12.17
C LYS A 50 -21.24 10.40 -10.87
N THR A 51 -20.82 11.67 -10.99
CA THR A 51 -20.67 12.67 -9.93
C THR A 51 -21.97 13.19 -9.29
N LEU A 52 -23.10 12.51 -9.48
CA LEU A 52 -24.42 12.89 -8.94
C LEU A 52 -24.44 13.02 -7.41
N TYR A 53 -23.55 12.31 -6.72
CA TYR A 53 -23.41 12.36 -5.26
C TYR A 53 -22.80 13.68 -4.76
N ILE A 54 -22.05 14.43 -5.58
CA ILE A 54 -21.50 15.75 -5.20
C ILE A 54 -22.64 16.71 -4.83
N SER A 55 -23.75 16.64 -5.56
CA SER A 55 -24.95 17.42 -5.23
C SER A 55 -25.57 17.05 -3.89
N ALA A 56 -25.34 15.85 -3.34
CA ALA A 56 -25.82 15.54 -2.00
C ALA A 56 -25.06 16.35 -0.93
N TYR A 57 -23.76 16.54 -1.10
CA TYR A 57 -22.96 17.40 -0.21
C TYR A 57 -23.38 18.86 -0.34
N PHE A 58 -23.68 19.32 -1.55
CA PHE A 58 -24.11 20.69 -1.75
C PHE A 58 -25.54 21.00 -1.29
N SER A 59 -26.30 19.99 -0.89
CA SER A 59 -27.65 20.19 -0.35
C SER A 59 -27.68 20.94 1.00
N SER A 60 -26.54 20.99 1.71
CA SER A 60 -26.35 21.72 2.97
C SER A 60 -25.79 23.13 2.80
N LEU A 61 -25.43 23.56 1.59
CA LEU A 61 -24.88 24.90 1.35
C LEU A 61 -25.92 25.99 1.64
N ASP A 62 -25.47 27.11 2.18
CA ASP A 62 -26.28 28.31 2.38
C ASP A 62 -26.43 29.14 1.09
N GLU A 63 -27.21 30.22 1.16
CA GLU A 63 -27.46 31.08 -0.01
C GLU A 63 -26.19 31.78 -0.51
N ASP A 64 -25.24 32.08 0.38
CA ASP A 64 -23.98 32.75 0.07
C ASP A 64 -23.03 31.79 -0.66
N ASP A 65 -22.91 30.55 -0.19
CA ASP A 65 -22.15 29.48 -0.85
C ASP A 65 -22.69 29.18 -2.26
N ILE A 66 -24.03 29.15 -2.40
CA ILE A 66 -24.71 28.99 -3.69
C ILE A 66 -24.45 30.19 -4.60
N TYR A 67 -24.43 31.41 -4.05
CA TYR A 67 -24.11 32.63 -4.79
C TYR A 67 -22.67 32.57 -5.33
N VAL A 68 -21.71 32.17 -4.50
CA VAL A 68 -20.31 32.00 -4.91
C VAL A 68 -20.20 31.06 -6.11
N LEU A 69 -20.86 29.89 -6.10
CA LEU A 69 -20.83 28.98 -7.26
C LEU A 69 -21.34 29.65 -8.55
N LYS A 70 -22.41 30.45 -8.46
CA LYS A 70 -22.98 31.16 -9.63
C LYS A 70 -22.03 32.21 -10.20
N GLU A 71 -21.34 32.96 -9.34
CA GLU A 71 -20.33 33.96 -9.75
C GLU A 71 -19.17 33.31 -10.53
N TYR A 72 -18.81 32.08 -10.17
CA TYR A 72 -17.84 31.26 -10.89
C TYR A 72 -18.45 30.53 -12.10
N GLY A 73 -19.64 30.92 -12.56
CA GLY A 73 -20.26 30.41 -13.78
C GLY A 73 -20.82 28.99 -13.67
N ILE A 74 -21.04 28.48 -12.45
CA ILE A 74 -21.70 27.19 -12.23
C ILE A 74 -23.21 27.37 -12.26
N ASN A 75 -23.89 26.60 -13.12
CA ASN A 75 -25.33 26.65 -13.22
C ASN A 75 -26.01 25.46 -12.54
N LEU A 76 -26.44 25.69 -11.30
CA LEU A 76 -27.18 24.73 -10.50
C LEU A 76 -28.65 24.55 -10.94
N LYS A 77 -29.19 25.43 -11.80
CA LYS A 77 -30.62 25.45 -12.21
C LYS A 77 -30.90 24.73 -13.54
N LEU A 78 -29.96 24.67 -14.47
CA LEU A 78 -30.16 24.06 -15.80
C LEU A 78 -29.90 22.55 -15.85
N SER A 79 -29.43 21.96 -14.77
CA SER A 79 -29.04 20.56 -14.75
C SER A 79 -30.06 19.73 -13.97
N SER A 80 -30.22 18.44 -14.30
CA SER A 80 -31.06 17.49 -13.54
C SER A 80 -30.73 17.46 -12.03
N TYR A 81 -29.57 18.01 -11.67
CA TYR A 81 -29.02 18.14 -10.33
C TYR A 81 -29.72 19.19 -9.45
N GLY A 82 -30.40 20.20 -10.01
CA GLY A 82 -31.23 21.13 -9.22
C GLY A 82 -32.35 20.40 -8.46
N LEU A 83 -32.94 19.39 -9.09
CA LEU A 83 -33.92 18.49 -8.46
C LEU A 83 -33.25 17.53 -7.47
N TYR A 84 -32.06 17.00 -7.80
CA TYR A 84 -31.30 16.14 -6.88
C TYR A 84 -30.85 16.88 -5.62
N LEU A 85 -30.45 18.16 -5.69
CA LEU A 85 -30.13 19.00 -4.53
C LEU A 85 -31.30 19.01 -3.55
N ILE A 86 -32.53 19.16 -4.06
CA ILE A 86 -33.76 19.17 -3.26
C ILE A 86 -34.05 17.77 -2.69
N ILE A 87 -33.88 16.70 -3.48
CA ILE A 87 -34.14 15.31 -3.05
C ILE A 87 -33.14 14.85 -1.99
N PHE A 88 -31.84 15.08 -2.19
CA PHE A 88 -30.80 14.66 -1.25
C PHE A 88 -30.93 15.38 0.09
N ARG A 89 -31.34 16.65 0.09
CA ARG A 89 -31.59 17.44 1.32
C ARG A 89 -32.56 16.75 2.29
N GLN A 90 -33.42 15.86 1.81
CA GLN A 90 -34.55 15.34 2.59
C GLN A 90 -34.40 13.90 3.10
N LEU A 91 -33.32 13.17 2.75
CA LEU A 91 -33.25 11.73 3.03
C LEU A 91 -32.25 11.35 4.13
N PHE A 92 -31.01 11.85 4.04
CA PHE A 92 -29.94 11.52 4.98
C PHE A 92 -28.93 12.66 5.07
N ASP A 93 -28.22 12.74 6.20
CA ASP A 93 -27.00 13.53 6.32
C ASP A 93 -25.83 12.71 5.75
N TYR A 94 -25.71 12.72 4.42
CA TYR A 94 -24.74 11.89 3.70
C TYR A 94 -23.29 12.22 4.07
N ALA A 95 -23.01 13.48 4.37
CA ALA A 95 -21.66 13.93 4.73
C ALA A 95 -21.16 13.29 6.02
N LYS A 96 -22.05 13.10 7.00
CA LYS A 96 -21.73 12.46 8.27
C LYS A 96 -21.26 11.00 8.15
N PHE A 97 -21.63 10.32 7.06
CA PHE A 97 -21.24 8.93 6.82
C PHE A 97 -19.82 8.77 6.28
N LEU A 98 -19.17 9.86 5.85
CA LEU A 98 -17.81 9.80 5.31
C LEU A 98 -16.83 9.24 6.34
N LYS A 99 -16.10 8.18 5.94
CA LYS A 99 -15.06 7.52 6.75
C LYS A 99 -13.68 7.62 6.10
N ASP A 100 -13.61 7.55 4.78
CA ASP A 100 -12.37 7.61 4.03
C ASP A 100 -12.36 8.90 3.20
N LEU A 101 -11.43 9.81 3.51
CA LEU A 101 -11.22 11.04 2.74
C LEU A 101 -9.91 10.94 1.96
N ASP A 102 -10.01 10.90 0.64
CA ASP A 102 -8.89 11.00 -0.29
C ASP A 102 -9.00 12.30 -1.09
N LEU A 103 -8.01 13.20 -0.93
CA LEU A 103 -8.01 14.50 -1.58
C LEU A 103 -7.76 14.42 -3.09
N PHE A 104 -7.05 13.40 -3.57
CA PHE A 104 -6.84 13.19 -5.00
C PHE A 104 -8.14 12.74 -5.67
N ASP A 105 -8.82 11.77 -5.08
CA ASP A 105 -10.14 11.34 -5.57
C ASP A 105 -11.16 12.48 -5.47
N LEU A 106 -11.17 13.23 -4.37
CA LEU A 106 -12.03 14.40 -4.21
C LEU A 106 -11.79 15.43 -5.32
N GLU A 107 -10.53 15.77 -5.62
CA GLU A 107 -10.18 16.70 -6.69
C GLU A 107 -10.62 16.17 -8.05
N SER A 108 -10.32 14.91 -8.36
CA SER A 108 -10.71 14.26 -9.62
C SER A 108 -12.22 14.35 -9.85
N LYS A 109 -13.00 14.09 -8.80
CA LYS A 109 -14.47 14.13 -8.84
C LYS A 109 -15.02 15.55 -8.88
N ALA A 110 -14.39 16.49 -8.19
CA ALA A 110 -14.71 17.90 -8.30
C ALA A 110 -14.48 18.42 -9.73
N ARG A 111 -13.36 18.05 -10.37
CA ARG A 111 -13.07 18.40 -11.78
C ARG A 111 -14.14 17.86 -12.73
N GLU A 112 -14.49 16.58 -12.61
CA GLU A 112 -15.52 15.96 -13.45
C GLU A 112 -16.88 16.65 -13.28
N TRP A 113 -17.29 16.96 -12.04
CA TRP A 113 -18.54 17.65 -11.76
C TRP A 113 -18.55 19.10 -12.24
N THR A 114 -17.46 19.83 -12.03
CA THR A 114 -17.30 21.22 -12.48
C THR A 114 -17.44 21.29 -14.00
N ASN A 115 -16.77 20.40 -14.74
CA ASN A 115 -16.85 20.34 -16.19
C ASN A 115 -18.29 20.12 -16.70
N GLN A 116 -19.11 19.35 -15.96
CA GLN A 116 -20.50 19.09 -16.34
C GLN A 116 -21.47 20.23 -16.02
N ASN A 117 -21.12 21.14 -15.11
CA ASN A 117 -22.03 22.17 -14.59
C ASN A 117 -21.58 23.61 -14.92
N LEU A 118 -20.44 23.80 -15.57
CA LEU A 118 -19.95 25.09 -16.02
C LEU A 118 -20.75 25.56 -17.26
N VAL A 119 -21.20 26.82 -17.26
CA VAL A 119 -22.02 27.38 -18.37
C VAL A 119 -21.23 27.57 -19.65
N ARG A 120 -19.92 27.83 -19.56
CA ARG A 120 -19.04 28.02 -20.71
C ARG A 120 -18.22 26.74 -20.95
N PRO A 121 -18.24 26.14 -22.15
CA PRO A 121 -17.41 24.98 -22.43
C PRO A 121 -15.92 25.34 -22.33
N ILE A 122 -15.11 24.42 -21.80
CA ILE A 122 -13.66 24.58 -21.60
C ILE A 122 -12.94 24.98 -22.90
N SER A 123 -13.47 24.59 -24.06
CA SER A 123 -12.94 24.94 -25.39
C SER A 123 -12.87 26.46 -25.68
N GLU A 124 -13.58 27.28 -24.92
CA GLU A 124 -13.60 28.76 -25.07
C GLU A 124 -12.82 29.48 -23.96
N ILE A 125 -12.31 28.76 -22.96
CA ILE A 125 -11.57 29.33 -21.83
C ILE A 125 -10.08 29.22 -22.15
N SER A 126 -9.47 30.34 -22.54
CA SER A 126 -8.09 30.43 -23.00
C SER A 126 -7.02 30.19 -21.91
N SER A 127 -7.38 29.75 -20.71
CA SER A 127 -6.40 29.42 -19.66
C SER A 127 -6.89 28.32 -18.72
N ASN A 128 -6.10 27.25 -18.57
CA ASN A 128 -6.28 26.20 -17.54
C ASN A 128 -6.50 26.79 -16.13
N THR A 129 -5.94 27.98 -15.87
CA THR A 129 -5.99 28.69 -14.59
C THR A 129 -7.39 29.05 -14.08
N TYR A 130 -8.36 29.39 -14.94
CA TYR A 130 -9.71 29.71 -14.46
C TYR A 130 -10.46 28.46 -14.02
N PHE A 131 -10.35 27.37 -14.80
CA PHE A 131 -10.98 26.10 -14.45
C PHE A 131 -10.43 25.57 -13.12
N ASP A 132 -9.12 25.66 -12.91
CA ASP A 132 -8.49 25.31 -11.63
C ASP A 132 -9.04 26.15 -10.47
N ALA A 133 -9.24 27.46 -10.67
CA ALA A 133 -9.86 28.32 -9.67
C ALA A 133 -11.30 27.90 -9.32
N VAL A 134 -12.13 27.56 -10.33
CA VAL A 134 -13.50 27.08 -10.09
C VAL A 134 -13.47 25.74 -9.34
N VAL A 135 -12.60 24.82 -9.74
CA VAL A 135 -12.41 23.52 -9.08
C VAL A 135 -12.00 23.71 -7.62
N ASN A 136 -11.09 24.64 -7.34
CA ASN A 136 -10.70 24.98 -5.96
C ASN A 136 -11.88 25.46 -5.12
N VAL A 137 -12.76 26.30 -5.68
CA VAL A 137 -13.99 26.74 -5.00
C VAL A 137 -14.88 25.55 -4.67
N VAL A 138 -15.11 24.65 -5.63
CA VAL A 138 -15.92 23.44 -5.46
C VAL A 138 -15.35 22.53 -4.38
N ILE A 139 -14.04 22.27 -4.38
CA ILE A 139 -13.36 21.43 -3.38
C ILE A 139 -13.50 22.05 -1.99
N ASN A 140 -13.27 23.36 -1.83
CA ASN A 140 -13.40 24.03 -0.54
C ASN A 140 -14.83 23.94 0.02
N LEU A 141 -15.86 24.10 -0.82
CA LEU A 141 -17.26 23.95 -0.39
C LEU A 141 -17.60 22.51 0.00
N LEU A 142 -17.03 21.53 -0.70
CA LEU A 142 -17.16 20.12 -0.31
C LEU A 142 -16.51 19.87 1.06
N LEU A 143 -15.28 20.33 1.26
CA LEU A 143 -14.59 20.21 2.54
C LEU A 143 -15.31 20.91 3.69
N LYS A 144 -15.88 22.10 3.45
CA LYS A 144 -16.73 22.81 4.41
C LYS A 144 -17.90 21.93 4.85
N SER A 145 -18.69 21.44 3.89
CA SER A 145 -19.83 20.56 4.14
C SER A 145 -19.44 19.28 4.88
N LEU A 146 -18.29 18.68 4.53
CA LEU A 146 -17.77 17.49 5.17
C LEU A 146 -17.38 17.73 6.63
N PHE A 147 -16.62 18.79 6.91
CA PHE A 147 -16.11 19.04 8.25
C PHE A 147 -17.16 19.59 9.22
N GLU A 148 -18.22 20.22 8.70
CA GLU A 148 -19.39 20.65 9.48
C GLU A 148 -20.35 19.51 9.83
N SER A 149 -20.40 18.44 9.02
CA SER A 149 -21.36 17.34 9.19
C SER A 149 -21.20 16.49 10.45
N GLY A 150 -20.10 16.65 11.19
CA GLY A 150 -19.74 15.76 12.30
C GLY A 150 -19.26 14.37 11.83
N ALA A 151 -18.75 14.28 10.60
CA ALA A 151 -18.07 13.08 10.10
C ALA A 151 -16.92 12.66 11.03
N VAL A 152 -16.66 11.35 11.08
CA VAL A 152 -15.58 10.74 11.87
C VAL A 152 -14.76 9.85 10.95
N LEU A 153 -13.58 10.32 10.59
CA LEU A 153 -12.70 9.69 9.61
C LEU A 153 -11.94 8.51 10.20
N HIS A 154 -11.76 7.48 9.38
CA HIS A 154 -10.98 6.27 9.66
C HIS A 154 -9.72 6.24 8.78
N LYS A 155 -9.80 6.77 7.55
CA LYS A 155 -8.65 6.92 6.65
C LYS A 155 -8.59 8.33 6.08
N LEU A 156 -7.36 8.82 5.96
CA LEU A 156 -7.07 10.13 5.39
C LEU A 156 -5.90 10.02 4.42
N PHE A 157 -6.14 10.34 3.16
CA PHE A 157 -5.13 10.38 2.10
C PHE A 157 -4.95 11.82 1.64
N LEU A 158 -3.79 12.38 1.95
CA LEU A 158 -3.42 13.76 1.69
C LEU A 158 -2.42 13.81 0.54
N TRP A 159 -2.95 13.84 -0.68
CA TRP A 159 -2.20 14.28 -1.85
C TRP A 159 -2.73 15.65 -2.23
N PHE A 160 -1.89 16.67 -2.08
CA PHE A 160 -2.28 18.05 -2.39
C PHE A 160 -2.06 18.33 -3.88
N PRO A 161 -3.12 18.71 -4.62
CA PRO A 161 -2.97 19.13 -6.01
C PRO A 161 -2.13 20.40 -6.13
N GLU A 162 -1.37 20.53 -7.22
CA GLU A 162 -0.44 21.63 -7.48
C GLU A 162 -1.07 23.02 -7.32
N TYR A 163 -2.33 23.18 -7.76
CA TYR A 163 -3.05 24.47 -7.72
C TYR A 163 -4.06 24.57 -6.57
N PHE A 164 -4.16 23.57 -5.71
CA PHE A 164 -5.19 23.56 -4.67
C PHE A 164 -4.81 24.41 -3.46
N GLU A 165 -5.72 25.30 -3.08
CA GLU A 165 -5.58 26.11 -1.88
C GLU A 165 -6.77 25.96 -0.94
N PHE A 166 -6.48 25.67 0.33
CA PHE A 166 -7.50 25.66 1.37
C PHE A 166 -7.86 27.10 1.75
N LYS A 167 -9.16 27.37 1.85
CA LYS A 167 -9.65 28.57 2.52
C LYS A 167 -9.35 28.48 4.02
N PRO A 168 -8.98 29.59 4.68
CA PRO A 168 -8.72 29.62 6.13
C PRO A 168 -9.86 29.03 7.00
N GLU A 169 -11.10 29.20 6.56
CA GLU A 169 -12.31 28.64 7.19
C GLU A 169 -12.24 27.11 7.35
N ILE A 170 -11.65 26.39 6.40
CA ILE A 170 -11.53 24.93 6.46
C ILE A 170 -10.67 24.50 7.65
N PHE A 171 -9.56 25.21 7.90
CA PHE A 171 -8.70 24.93 9.05
C PHE A 171 -9.40 25.24 10.38
N TYR A 172 -10.23 26.29 10.42
CA TYR A 172 -11.05 26.61 11.59
C TYR A 172 -12.06 25.49 11.90
N LEU A 173 -12.75 24.98 10.87
CA LEU A 173 -13.72 23.88 11.01
C LEU A 173 -13.05 22.60 11.49
N MET A 174 -11.91 22.23 10.91
CA MET A 174 -11.11 21.08 11.35
C MET A 174 -10.66 21.22 12.82
N GLY A 175 -10.28 22.42 13.24
CA GLY A 175 -9.84 22.69 14.61
C GLY A 175 -10.97 22.64 15.65
N ARG A 176 -12.23 22.83 15.23
CA ARG A 176 -13.41 22.79 16.10
C ARG A 176 -14.02 21.39 16.20
N ASN A 177 -13.90 20.57 15.15
CA ASN A 177 -14.45 19.22 15.13
C ASN A 177 -13.51 18.22 15.84
N GLU A 178 -13.61 18.16 17.17
CA GLU A 178 -12.78 17.29 18.02
C GLU A 178 -12.94 15.79 17.70
N LEU A 179 -14.08 15.39 17.13
CA LEU A 179 -14.35 13.99 16.80
C LEU A 179 -13.87 13.59 15.42
N LEU A 180 -13.54 14.55 14.53
CA LEU A 180 -13.24 14.31 13.12
C LEU A 180 -12.17 13.23 12.92
N PHE A 181 -11.14 13.25 13.76
CA PHE A 181 -10.02 12.31 13.68
C PHE A 181 -10.04 11.25 14.80
N SER A 182 -11.06 11.23 15.66
CA SER A 182 -11.13 10.35 16.86
C SER A 182 -11.05 8.84 16.56
N ARG A 183 -11.34 8.41 15.32
CA ARG A 183 -11.23 7.01 14.89
C ARG A 183 -10.24 6.83 13.73
N LEU A 184 -9.36 7.80 13.52
CA LEU A 184 -8.41 7.79 12.43
C LEU A 184 -7.39 6.67 12.65
N GLN A 185 -7.37 5.69 11.76
CA GLN A 185 -6.50 4.52 11.83
C GLN A 185 -5.38 4.58 10.81
N HIS A 186 -5.65 5.10 9.61
CA HIS A 186 -4.68 5.15 8.52
C HIS A 186 -4.50 6.58 8.00
N VAL A 187 -3.25 7.03 7.93
CA VAL A 187 -2.88 8.31 7.32
C VAL A 187 -1.87 8.06 6.22
N PHE A 188 -2.16 8.58 5.03
CA PHE A 188 -1.23 8.67 3.92
C PHE A 188 -0.98 10.14 3.60
N LEU A 189 0.28 10.54 3.51
CA LEU A 189 0.70 11.90 3.21
C LEU A 189 1.66 11.89 2.02
N CYS A 190 1.33 12.63 0.97
CA CYS A 190 2.21 12.93 -0.14
C CYS A 190 2.71 14.38 -0.01
N VAL A 191 4.02 14.56 0.02
CA VAL A 191 4.71 15.84 0.04
C VAL A 191 5.37 16.02 -1.32
N THR A 192 4.92 17.02 -2.09
CA THR A 192 5.52 17.36 -3.39
C THR A 192 6.11 18.78 -3.35
N PRO A 193 7.16 19.10 -4.12
CA PRO A 193 7.73 20.44 -4.16
C PRO A 193 6.76 21.50 -4.67
N GLU A 194 5.80 21.08 -5.49
CA GLU A 194 4.80 21.94 -6.11
C GLU A 194 3.58 22.19 -5.20
N CYS A 195 3.49 21.49 -4.06
CA CYS A 195 2.43 21.73 -3.08
C CYS A 195 2.57 23.14 -2.49
N ASN A 196 1.44 23.82 -2.22
CA ASN A 196 1.41 25.02 -1.39
C ASN A 196 1.84 24.66 0.04
N VAL A 197 3.14 24.79 0.31
CA VAL A 197 3.81 24.41 1.56
C VAL A 197 3.14 25.02 2.78
N THR A 198 2.63 26.25 2.66
CA THR A 198 1.93 26.94 3.75
C THR A 198 0.65 26.20 4.14
N ASN A 199 -0.19 25.87 3.17
CA ASN A 199 -1.46 25.16 3.40
C ASN A 199 -1.24 23.75 3.93
N VAL A 200 -0.29 23.02 3.36
CA VAL A 200 0.12 21.70 3.85
C VAL A 200 0.60 21.83 5.30
N THR A 201 1.47 22.80 5.59
CA THR A 201 1.99 23.02 6.94
C THR A 201 0.88 23.34 7.93
N ILE A 202 -0.09 24.19 7.58
CA ILE A 202 -1.22 24.51 8.46
C ILE A 202 -2.09 23.28 8.68
N PHE A 203 -2.43 22.55 7.61
CA PHE A 203 -3.20 21.31 7.70
C PHE A 203 -2.52 20.31 8.64
N LEU A 204 -1.23 20.07 8.43
CA LEU A 204 -0.43 19.15 9.24
C LEU A 204 -0.30 19.62 10.69
N LYS A 205 -0.20 20.92 10.95
CA LYS A 205 -0.23 21.48 12.31
C LYS A 205 -1.57 21.25 13.00
N VAL A 206 -2.70 21.45 12.29
CA VAL A 206 -4.04 21.18 12.82
C VAL A 206 -4.23 19.70 13.08
N LEU A 207 -3.82 18.84 12.15
CA LEU A 207 -3.84 17.39 12.30
C LEU A 207 -2.98 16.95 13.50
N ALA A 208 -1.74 17.43 13.59
CA ALA A 208 -0.84 17.16 14.70
C ALA A 208 -1.44 17.62 16.04
N LYS A 209 -2.02 18.83 16.09
CA LYS A 209 -2.71 19.34 17.27
C LYS A 209 -3.87 18.42 17.66
N ASN A 210 -4.73 18.04 16.72
CA ASN A 210 -5.84 17.14 17.02
C ASN A 210 -5.32 15.77 17.50
N ILE A 211 -4.27 15.24 16.86
CA ILE A 211 -3.61 14.00 17.29
C ILE A 211 -3.02 14.12 18.72
N THR A 212 -2.50 15.29 19.11
CA THR A 212 -1.92 15.51 20.45
C THR A 212 -2.97 15.81 21.52
N THR A 213 -4.01 16.59 21.20
CA THR A 213 -5.07 16.98 22.14
C THR A 213 -6.07 15.86 22.40
N ILE A 214 -6.31 14.99 21.42
CA ILE A 214 -7.19 13.81 21.52
C ILE A 214 -6.44 12.64 22.22
N SER A 215 -5.29 12.88 22.84
CA SER A 215 -4.63 11.91 23.74
C SER A 215 -5.48 11.50 24.95
N SER A 216 -6.61 12.18 25.22
CA SER A 216 -7.65 11.77 26.18
C SER A 216 -8.69 10.79 25.62
N LEU A 217 -8.73 10.56 24.31
CA LEU A 217 -9.69 9.70 23.60
C LEU A 217 -8.94 8.75 22.67
N ASP A 218 -8.25 7.75 23.22
CA ASP A 218 -7.77 6.52 22.54
C ASP A 218 -7.59 6.59 21.01
N LEU A 219 -6.79 7.53 20.50
CA LEU A 219 -6.43 7.52 19.08
C LEU A 219 -5.60 6.28 18.82
N GLN A 220 -6.12 5.41 17.94
CA GLN A 220 -5.46 4.18 17.54
C GLN A 220 -4.94 4.31 16.11
N LEU A 221 -4.09 5.31 15.85
CA LEU A 221 -3.42 5.38 14.55
C LEU A 221 -2.55 4.13 14.42
N LYS A 222 -2.92 3.23 13.50
CA LYS A 222 -2.24 1.94 13.27
C LYS A 222 -1.21 2.06 12.17
N ARG A 223 -1.53 2.82 11.12
CA ARG A 223 -0.72 2.90 9.90
C ARG A 223 -0.44 4.33 9.51
N PHE A 224 0.83 4.65 9.29
CA PHE A 224 1.26 5.92 8.72
C PHE A 224 2.08 5.66 7.45
N SER A 225 1.76 6.37 6.38
CA SER A 225 2.49 6.33 5.13
C SER A 225 2.87 7.74 4.70
N LEU A 226 4.13 7.92 4.36
CA LEU A 226 4.69 9.16 3.86
C LEU A 226 5.35 8.92 2.51
N GLU A 227 5.04 9.79 1.56
CA GLU A 227 5.62 9.79 0.24
C GLU A 227 6.17 11.19 -0.07
N GLY A 228 7.48 11.30 -0.30
CA GLY A 228 8.11 12.57 -0.61
C GLY A 228 8.53 12.63 -2.08
N LEU A 229 7.74 13.24 -2.97
CA LEU A 229 8.20 13.41 -4.35
C LEU A 229 9.46 14.29 -4.38
N ASN A 230 10.48 13.89 -5.14
CA ASN A 230 11.77 14.56 -5.25
C ASN A 230 12.61 14.61 -3.96
N HIS A 231 12.47 13.65 -3.04
CA HIS A 231 13.35 13.50 -1.87
C HIS A 231 13.39 14.71 -0.93
N PRO A 232 12.22 15.19 -0.43
CA PRO A 232 12.16 16.29 0.50
C PRO A 232 12.90 15.96 1.80
N THR A 233 13.48 16.99 2.41
CA THR A 233 14.20 16.92 3.68
C THR A 233 13.49 17.67 4.80
N GLU A 234 12.36 18.32 4.53
CA GLU A 234 11.54 19.05 5.50
C GLU A 234 10.16 18.41 5.64
N PHE A 235 9.70 18.18 6.87
CA PHE A 235 8.43 17.53 7.16
C PHE A 235 7.54 18.31 8.15
N TYR A 236 7.95 19.53 8.51
CA TYR A 236 7.13 20.51 9.24
C TYR A 236 6.53 20.00 10.56
N GLY A 237 7.21 19.07 11.25
CA GLY A 237 6.77 18.55 12.54
C GLY A 237 5.75 17.41 12.47
N ILE A 238 5.29 16.98 11.28
CA ILE A 238 4.33 15.86 11.18
C ILE A 238 4.91 14.55 11.70
N ILE A 239 6.19 14.33 11.39
CA ILE A 239 6.90 13.13 11.82
C ILE A 239 7.07 13.21 13.34
N SER A 240 7.49 14.36 13.85
CA SER A 240 7.59 14.59 15.31
C SER A 240 6.25 14.36 16.04
N ALA A 241 5.11 14.72 15.43
CA ALA A 241 3.78 14.51 16.01
C ALA A 241 3.39 13.03 16.18
N LEU A 242 4.04 12.11 15.45
CA LEU A 242 3.85 10.67 15.62
C LEU A 242 4.26 10.18 17.01
N GLU A 243 5.07 10.95 17.76
CA GLU A 243 5.42 10.61 19.14
C GLU A 243 4.18 10.42 20.04
N CYS A 244 3.13 11.20 19.80
CA CYS A 244 1.87 11.08 20.54
C CYS A 244 1.15 9.74 20.27
N GLN A 245 1.49 9.06 19.18
CA GLN A 245 0.91 7.79 18.75
C GLN A 245 1.85 6.60 19.04
N LYS A 246 2.84 6.78 19.90
CA LYS A 246 3.86 5.78 20.22
C LYS A 246 3.34 4.43 20.76
N ASN A 247 2.13 4.40 21.28
CA ASN A 247 1.52 3.18 21.85
C ASN A 247 0.48 2.52 20.90
N SER A 248 0.21 3.10 19.73
CA SER A 248 -0.80 2.59 18.79
C SER A 248 -0.23 2.27 17.41
N LEU A 249 0.83 2.98 17.00
CA LEU A 249 1.41 2.88 15.66
C LEU A 249 2.03 1.49 15.47
N GLN A 250 1.54 0.75 14.46
CA GLN A 250 1.92 -0.63 14.15
C GLN A 250 2.72 -0.72 12.86
N GLU A 251 2.44 0.15 11.89
CA GLU A 251 3.11 0.15 10.60
C GLU A 251 3.47 1.55 10.13
N VAL A 252 4.70 1.71 9.65
CA VAL A 252 5.20 2.93 9.02
C VAL A 252 5.75 2.61 7.63
N ILE A 253 5.30 3.38 6.65
CA ILE A 253 5.77 3.32 5.26
C ILE A 253 6.39 4.67 4.92
N ILE A 254 7.64 4.68 4.47
CA ILE A 254 8.35 5.89 4.06
C ILE A 254 8.83 5.66 2.62
N SER A 255 8.41 6.50 1.70
CA SER A 255 8.74 6.38 0.29
C SER A 255 9.31 7.68 -0.25
N ARG A 256 10.37 7.61 -1.06
CA ARG A 256 10.94 8.74 -1.79
C ARG A 256 11.47 9.87 -0.90
N CYS A 257 11.69 9.67 0.40
CA CYS A 257 12.11 10.73 1.32
C CYS A 257 13.64 10.89 1.46
N GLY A 258 14.07 12.15 1.63
CA GLY A 258 15.42 12.51 2.03
C GLY A 258 15.66 12.33 3.54
N TYR A 259 16.91 12.50 3.98
CA TYR A 259 17.28 12.43 5.39
C TYR A 259 16.68 13.60 6.19
N ASN A 260 16.04 13.28 7.32
CA ASN A 260 15.65 14.25 8.35
C ASN A 260 15.72 13.60 9.74
N LYS A 261 16.23 14.35 10.73
CA LYS A 261 16.35 13.92 12.13
C LYS A 261 15.00 13.61 12.81
N GLU A 262 13.88 14.13 12.32
CA GLU A 262 12.55 13.90 12.88
C GLU A 262 12.18 12.41 12.89
N PHE A 263 12.65 11.62 11.92
CA PHE A 263 12.40 10.17 11.88
C PHE A 263 12.95 9.41 13.09
N ARG A 264 13.84 10.02 13.89
CA ARG A 264 14.29 9.44 15.18
C ARG A 264 13.14 9.20 16.15
N VAL A 265 12.00 9.86 15.98
CA VAL A 265 10.80 9.64 16.80
C VAL A 265 10.32 8.18 16.77
N LEU A 266 10.55 7.48 15.66
CA LEU A 266 10.08 6.11 15.46
C LEU A 266 10.69 5.11 16.45
N LYS A 267 11.86 5.42 17.03
CA LYS A 267 12.48 4.60 18.09
C LYS A 267 11.64 4.55 19.37
N TYR A 268 10.78 5.55 19.58
CA TYR A 268 9.91 5.62 20.75
C TYR A 268 8.57 4.90 20.55
N CYS A 269 8.24 4.50 19.32
CA CYS A 269 7.00 3.78 18.98
C CYS A 269 7.09 2.32 19.46
N LYS A 270 6.46 2.01 20.60
CA LYS A 270 6.59 0.73 21.31
C LYS A 270 5.86 -0.43 20.62
N THR A 271 4.81 -0.12 19.86
CA THR A 271 3.96 -1.10 19.16
C THR A 271 4.32 -1.24 17.68
N LEU A 272 5.37 -0.55 17.21
CA LEU A 272 5.75 -0.56 15.81
C LEU A 272 6.28 -1.94 15.44
N GLU A 273 5.56 -2.65 14.58
CA GLU A 273 5.91 -4.00 14.15
C GLU A 273 6.48 -4.01 12.73
N THR A 274 5.96 -3.15 11.86
CA THR A 274 6.30 -3.12 10.44
C THR A 274 6.89 -1.79 10.02
N LEU A 275 8.08 -1.83 9.40
CA LEU A 275 8.71 -0.68 8.77
C LEU A 275 9.01 -0.99 7.30
N ARG A 276 8.48 -0.16 6.40
CA ARG A 276 8.72 -0.25 4.96
C ARG A 276 9.35 1.03 4.46
N ILE A 277 10.47 0.92 3.76
CA ILE A 277 11.25 2.05 3.26
C ILE A 277 11.51 1.84 1.78
N ARG A 278 11.18 2.83 0.96
CA ARG A 278 11.22 2.71 -0.50
C ARG A 278 11.87 3.94 -1.10
N ASP A 279 12.87 3.76 -1.95
CA ASP A 279 13.49 4.85 -2.70
C ASP A 279 13.93 6.01 -1.78
N CYS A 280 14.51 5.69 -0.63
CA CYS A 280 14.93 6.69 0.37
C CYS A 280 16.45 6.74 0.49
N SER A 281 16.97 7.90 0.91
CA SER A 281 18.42 8.05 1.12
C SER A 281 18.97 7.06 2.17
N SER A 282 20.19 6.56 1.96
CA SER A 282 20.87 5.62 2.89
C SER A 282 20.98 6.16 4.32
N LYS A 283 21.15 7.48 4.46
CA LYS A 283 21.26 8.16 5.75
C LYS A 283 19.97 8.06 6.59
N LEU A 284 18.81 7.90 5.97
CA LEU A 284 17.54 7.74 6.69
C LEU A 284 17.51 6.41 7.45
N LEU A 285 18.04 5.36 6.83
CA LEU A 285 18.14 4.03 7.45
C LEU A 285 19.00 4.06 8.74
N ASN A 286 20.04 4.90 8.81
CA ASN A 286 20.90 5.04 10.00
C ASN A 286 20.17 5.62 11.23
N LEU A 287 19.00 6.23 11.06
CA LEU A 287 18.26 6.86 12.16
C LEU A 287 17.25 5.93 12.83
N LEU A 288 17.03 4.76 12.23
CA LEU A 288 15.94 3.88 12.58
C LEU A 288 16.41 2.87 13.61
N ASP A 289 16.30 3.28 14.88
CA ASP A 289 16.54 2.46 16.05
C ASP A 289 15.22 1.95 16.64
N CYS A 290 14.39 1.31 15.80
CA CYS A 290 13.11 0.75 16.22
C CYS A 290 13.21 -0.77 16.39
N LYS A 291 12.34 -1.33 17.25
CA LYS A 291 12.21 -2.77 17.48
C LYS A 291 11.05 -3.31 16.64
N ILE A 292 11.35 -3.96 15.52
CA ILE A 292 10.35 -4.37 14.52
C ILE A 292 10.41 -5.87 14.23
N SER A 293 9.28 -6.45 13.83
CA SER A 293 9.17 -7.84 13.38
C SER A 293 9.22 -7.97 11.85
N THR A 294 8.90 -6.89 11.14
CA THR A 294 8.90 -6.82 9.67
C THR A 294 9.68 -5.61 9.17
N LEU A 295 10.69 -5.87 8.34
CA LEU A 295 11.48 -4.85 7.66
C LEU A 295 11.45 -5.06 6.14
N GLU A 296 11.04 -4.04 5.40
CA GLU A 296 11.16 -3.99 3.94
C GLU A 296 11.95 -2.75 3.51
N VAL A 297 13.01 -2.95 2.71
CA VAL A 297 13.82 -1.87 2.15
C VAL A 297 13.98 -2.06 0.66
N PHE A 298 13.33 -1.20 -0.13
CA PHE A 298 13.28 -1.26 -1.59
C PHE A 298 13.91 -0.04 -2.23
N TYR A 299 14.69 -0.24 -3.29
CA TYR A 299 15.34 0.78 -4.11
C TYR A 299 16.07 1.85 -3.30
N CYS A 300 16.60 1.50 -2.12
CA CYS A 300 17.41 2.41 -1.33
C CYS A 300 18.89 2.11 -1.57
N PRO A 301 19.77 3.13 -1.68
CA PRO A 301 21.19 2.92 -1.54
C PRO A 301 21.46 2.41 -0.12
N ILE A 302 22.15 1.28 -0.01
CA ILE A 302 22.53 0.70 1.28
C ILE A 302 23.95 1.16 1.62
N ASP A 303 24.17 1.63 2.84
CA ASP A 303 25.51 1.80 3.40
C ASP A 303 25.90 0.57 4.22
N VAL A 304 27.20 0.21 4.20
CA VAL A 304 27.73 -1.05 4.73
C VAL A 304 27.47 -1.18 6.24
N GLN A 305 27.44 -0.06 6.95
CA GLN A 305 27.26 -0.02 8.40
C GLN A 305 25.78 0.01 8.83
N THR A 306 24.86 0.34 7.92
CA THR A 306 23.48 0.63 8.29
C THR A 306 22.66 -0.61 8.60
N ILE A 307 22.73 -1.61 7.72
CA ILE A 307 21.94 -2.83 7.87
C ILE A 307 22.36 -3.60 9.13
N PRO A 308 23.66 -3.84 9.41
CA PRO A 308 24.07 -4.49 10.65
C PRO A 308 23.49 -3.83 11.91
N LEU A 309 23.44 -2.50 11.99
CA LEU A 309 22.89 -1.78 13.13
C LEU A 309 21.38 -2.05 13.33
N ILE A 310 20.60 -2.00 12.24
CA ILE A 310 19.16 -2.28 12.30
C ILE A 310 18.93 -3.75 12.71
N LEU A 311 19.73 -4.67 12.16
CA LEU A 311 19.63 -6.09 12.47
C LEU A 311 20.08 -6.40 13.90
N GLU A 312 21.07 -5.71 14.45
CA GLU A 312 21.48 -5.86 15.84
C GLU A 312 20.34 -5.46 16.79
N ASN A 313 19.62 -4.37 16.47
CA ASN A 313 18.57 -3.84 17.33
C ASN A 313 17.24 -4.64 17.24
N SER A 314 16.91 -5.16 16.06
CA SER A 314 15.63 -5.85 15.80
C SER A 314 15.75 -7.35 15.52
N GLY A 315 16.95 -7.88 15.34
CA GLY A 315 17.16 -9.22 14.75
C GLY A 315 16.45 -10.35 15.48
N LEU A 316 16.40 -10.32 16.81
CA LEU A 316 15.69 -11.33 17.59
C LEU A 316 14.16 -11.29 17.39
N LEU A 317 13.60 -10.14 17.03
CA LEU A 317 12.17 -9.94 16.78
C LEU A 317 11.81 -10.13 15.30
N LEU A 318 12.77 -9.90 14.39
CA LEU A 318 12.54 -10.00 12.95
C LEU A 318 12.09 -11.41 12.56
N GLN A 319 10.91 -11.45 11.95
CA GLN A 319 10.33 -12.63 11.32
C GLN A 319 10.27 -12.47 9.80
N ARG A 320 10.11 -11.22 9.33
CA ARG A 320 9.95 -10.91 7.92
C ARG A 320 10.95 -9.87 7.46
N LEU A 321 11.70 -10.22 6.43
CA LEU A 321 12.76 -9.38 5.91
C LEU A 321 12.73 -9.36 4.39
N SER A 322 12.68 -8.17 3.81
CA SER A 322 12.67 -7.99 2.38
C SER A 322 13.65 -6.91 1.94
N PHE A 323 14.63 -7.29 1.13
CA PHE A 323 15.62 -6.39 0.55
C PHE A 323 15.55 -6.41 -0.98
N LYS A 324 15.37 -5.23 -1.57
CA LYS A 324 15.45 -5.02 -3.02
C LYS A 324 16.28 -3.76 -3.25
N PRO A 325 17.62 -3.84 -3.35
CA PRO A 325 18.47 -2.66 -3.44
C PRO A 325 18.26 -1.88 -4.74
N GLU A 326 18.73 -0.61 -4.75
CA GLU A 326 18.79 0.23 -5.94
C GLU A 326 19.97 -0.16 -6.85
N GLY A 327 19.71 -0.33 -8.15
CA GLY A 327 20.74 -0.48 -9.17
C GLY A 327 21.48 -1.82 -9.23
N PHE A 328 22.20 -2.02 -10.35
CA PHE A 328 23.12 -3.13 -10.58
C PHE A 328 24.55 -2.71 -10.18
N GLY A 329 25.37 -3.63 -9.64
CA GLY A 329 26.79 -3.38 -9.34
C GLY A 329 27.10 -3.21 -7.84
N ASN A 330 27.61 -2.05 -7.40
CA ASN A 330 28.14 -1.81 -6.05
C ASN A 330 27.18 -2.15 -4.89
N ALA A 331 25.87 -2.09 -5.10
CA ALA A 331 24.88 -2.48 -4.11
C ALA A 331 24.97 -3.97 -3.74
N ILE A 332 25.36 -4.82 -4.69
CA ILE A 332 25.49 -6.27 -4.53
C ILE A 332 26.55 -6.60 -3.46
N HIS A 333 27.72 -5.96 -3.51
CA HIS A 333 28.81 -6.16 -2.56
C HIS A 333 28.45 -5.72 -1.14
N LYS A 334 27.59 -4.71 -0.99
CA LYS A 334 27.17 -4.22 0.33
C LYS A 334 26.14 -5.12 1.00
N VAL A 335 25.25 -5.72 0.21
CA VAL A 335 24.32 -6.76 0.71
C VAL A 335 25.10 -7.96 1.22
N LEU A 336 26.14 -8.40 0.50
CA LEU A 336 27.04 -9.49 0.92
C LEU A 336 27.64 -9.26 2.31
N PHE A 337 28.13 -8.05 2.61
CA PHE A 337 28.68 -7.71 3.94
C PHE A 337 27.63 -7.81 5.05
N SER A 338 26.36 -7.54 4.71
CA SER A 338 25.25 -7.60 5.66
C SER A 338 24.73 -9.02 5.92
N LEU A 339 25.13 -10.03 5.12
CA LEU A 339 24.68 -11.41 5.29
C LEU A 339 25.19 -12.05 6.59
N GLU A 340 26.41 -11.70 7.03
CA GLU A 340 26.95 -12.24 8.29
C GLU A 340 26.20 -11.69 9.51
N ALA A 341 25.80 -10.42 9.45
CA ALA A 341 24.95 -9.80 10.46
C ALA A 341 23.56 -10.47 10.48
N LEU A 342 22.98 -10.78 9.31
CA LEU A 342 21.71 -11.52 9.23
C LEU A 342 21.80 -12.89 9.89
N LYS A 343 22.85 -13.64 9.57
CA LYS A 343 23.10 -14.96 10.13
C LYS A 343 23.25 -14.91 11.66
N SER A 344 23.89 -13.87 12.18
CA SER A 344 24.19 -13.75 13.60
C SER A 344 23.02 -13.19 14.42
N PHE A 345 22.32 -12.18 13.90
CA PHE A 345 21.31 -11.45 14.67
C PHE A 345 19.88 -11.93 14.45
N CYS A 346 19.57 -12.61 13.33
CA CYS A 346 18.18 -12.85 12.90
C CYS A 346 17.77 -14.34 12.88
N PRO A 347 17.77 -15.06 14.02
CA PRO A 347 17.47 -16.49 14.06
C PRO A 347 15.99 -16.84 13.82
N ASN A 348 15.09 -15.85 13.90
CA ASN A 348 13.64 -16.06 13.88
C ASN A 348 12.97 -15.78 12.52
N ILE A 349 13.76 -15.55 11.47
CA ILE A 349 13.24 -15.26 10.13
C ILE A 349 12.41 -16.44 9.59
N THR A 350 11.16 -16.15 9.26
CA THR A 350 10.23 -17.07 8.59
C THR A 350 9.99 -16.66 7.14
N TYR A 351 10.18 -15.39 6.81
CA TYR A 351 10.06 -14.84 5.46
C TYR A 351 11.32 -14.07 5.10
N LEU A 352 11.99 -14.50 4.03
CA LEU A 352 13.14 -13.82 3.46
C LEU A 352 12.92 -13.56 1.97
N ASN A 353 13.02 -12.29 1.58
CA ASN A 353 13.02 -11.88 0.18
C ASN A 353 14.27 -11.06 -0.12
N ILE A 354 15.16 -11.59 -0.94
CA ILE A 354 16.37 -10.89 -1.39
C ILE A 354 16.33 -10.86 -2.92
N LYS A 355 16.20 -9.67 -3.49
CA LYS A 355 16.30 -9.46 -4.94
C LYS A 355 17.63 -8.79 -5.28
N TYR A 356 18.13 -9.05 -6.48
CA TYR A 356 19.33 -8.43 -7.04
C TYR A 356 20.61 -8.62 -6.20
N SER A 357 20.82 -9.82 -5.66
CA SER A 357 22.06 -10.18 -4.93
C SER A 357 23.00 -11.06 -5.77
N LYS A 358 24.28 -11.22 -5.39
CA LYS A 358 25.20 -12.17 -6.05
C LYS A 358 24.94 -13.57 -5.51
N PHE A 359 24.82 -14.54 -6.40
CA PHE A 359 24.81 -15.94 -6.00
C PHE A 359 26.19 -16.34 -5.46
N SER A 360 26.31 -16.52 -4.15
CA SER A 360 27.58 -16.68 -3.44
C SER A 360 27.49 -17.73 -2.33
N ILE A 361 28.63 -18.28 -1.92
CA ILE A 361 28.70 -19.27 -0.83
C ILE A 361 28.17 -18.68 0.48
N GLN A 362 28.45 -17.40 0.76
CA GLN A 362 27.95 -16.70 1.95
C GLN A 362 26.41 -16.66 2.00
N LEU A 363 25.76 -16.48 0.85
CA LEU A 363 24.30 -16.53 0.75
C LEU A 363 23.74 -17.93 1.03
N LEU A 364 24.41 -18.97 0.52
CA LEU A 364 24.04 -20.37 0.80
C LEU A 364 24.13 -20.66 2.30
N GLU A 365 25.24 -20.29 2.92
CA GLU A 365 25.45 -20.45 4.36
C GLU A 365 24.42 -19.70 5.18
N LEU A 366 24.07 -18.46 4.80
CA LEU A 366 23.00 -17.71 5.45
C LEU A 366 21.69 -18.51 5.41
N ILE A 367 21.24 -18.92 4.22
CA ILE A 367 19.95 -19.58 4.02
C ILE A 367 19.88 -20.91 4.78
N GLY A 368 20.97 -21.68 4.77
CA GLY A 368 21.09 -22.92 5.53
C GLY A 368 21.01 -22.74 7.04
N ASN A 369 21.35 -21.55 7.55
CA ASN A 369 21.33 -21.22 8.97
C ASN A 369 20.03 -20.52 9.42
N LEU A 370 18.97 -20.54 8.60
CA LEU A 370 17.65 -20.01 8.96
C LEU A 370 16.65 -21.15 9.21
N PRO A 371 16.64 -21.78 10.40
CA PRO A 371 15.90 -23.01 10.64
C PRO A 371 14.37 -22.83 10.59
N LYS A 372 13.87 -21.60 10.80
CA LYS A 372 12.44 -21.27 10.79
C LYS A 372 11.93 -20.77 9.44
N LEU A 373 12.79 -20.72 8.42
CA LEU A 373 12.46 -20.13 7.12
C LEU A 373 11.36 -20.93 6.42
N GLN A 374 10.21 -20.29 6.18
CA GLN A 374 9.05 -20.88 5.50
C GLN A 374 8.85 -20.31 4.10
N PHE A 375 9.26 -19.05 3.89
CA PHE A 375 9.11 -18.34 2.62
C PHE A 375 10.46 -17.78 2.18
N LEU A 376 10.93 -18.23 1.03
CA LEU A 376 12.14 -17.72 0.40
C LEU A 376 11.81 -17.18 -0.98
N SER A 377 12.14 -15.92 -1.22
CA SER A 377 12.13 -15.31 -2.54
C SER A 377 13.53 -14.80 -2.84
N LEU A 378 14.14 -15.32 -3.89
CA LEU A 378 15.55 -15.10 -4.18
C LEU A 378 15.75 -14.84 -5.68
N SER A 379 16.07 -13.59 -6.04
CA SER A 379 16.58 -13.28 -7.39
C SER A 379 18.05 -12.90 -7.24
N CYS A 380 18.93 -13.75 -7.76
CA CYS A 380 20.38 -13.58 -7.69
C CYS A 380 20.98 -13.51 -9.07
N PHE A 381 22.05 -12.74 -9.26
CA PHE A 381 22.87 -12.82 -10.46
C PHE A 381 23.98 -13.84 -10.27
N VAL A 382 24.22 -14.62 -11.31
CA VAL A 382 25.38 -15.51 -11.40
C VAL A 382 26.53 -14.72 -12.00
N ASP A 383 27.71 -14.87 -11.41
CA ASP A 383 28.93 -14.28 -11.96
C ASP A 383 29.37 -15.06 -13.19
N TYR A 384 29.53 -14.38 -14.33
CA TYR A 384 29.94 -15.00 -15.60
C TYR A 384 31.36 -15.59 -15.53
N GLU A 385 32.16 -15.20 -14.54
CA GLU A 385 33.49 -15.75 -14.31
C GLU A 385 33.47 -17.12 -13.61
N ILE A 386 32.35 -17.54 -13.02
CA ILE A 386 32.25 -18.86 -12.36
C ILE A 386 32.19 -19.95 -13.45
N PRO A 387 33.12 -20.93 -13.44
CA PRO A 387 33.06 -22.07 -14.34
C PRO A 387 31.75 -22.85 -14.19
N GLU A 388 31.21 -23.36 -15.30
CA GLU A 388 29.91 -24.04 -15.33
C GLU A 388 29.83 -25.20 -14.31
N GLU A 389 30.88 -26.04 -14.22
CA GLU A 389 30.93 -27.16 -13.27
C GLU A 389 30.93 -26.68 -11.81
N GLU A 390 31.59 -25.56 -11.52
CA GLU A 390 31.56 -24.97 -10.18
C GLU A 390 30.17 -24.42 -9.85
N LEU A 391 29.51 -23.77 -10.81
CA LEU A 391 28.14 -23.30 -10.66
C LEU A 391 27.18 -24.46 -10.35
N LYS A 392 27.28 -25.57 -11.09
CA LYS A 392 26.47 -26.78 -10.84
C LYS A 392 26.65 -27.28 -9.41
N ILE A 393 27.89 -27.40 -8.93
CA ILE A 393 28.18 -27.82 -7.55
C ILE A 393 27.56 -26.84 -6.53
N ARG A 394 27.64 -25.52 -6.77
CA ARG A 394 27.02 -24.52 -5.89
C ARG A 394 25.49 -24.62 -5.90
N VAL A 395 24.86 -24.83 -7.05
CA VAL A 395 23.40 -25.00 -7.16
C VAL A 395 22.94 -26.28 -6.46
N MET A 396 23.67 -27.38 -6.59
CA MET A 396 23.39 -28.63 -5.85
C MET A 396 23.42 -28.38 -4.34
N LYS A 397 24.50 -27.78 -3.83
CA LYS A 397 24.64 -27.44 -2.41
C LYS A 397 23.51 -26.53 -1.93
N PHE A 398 23.14 -25.54 -2.74
CA PHE A 398 22.02 -24.66 -2.41
C PHE A 398 20.71 -25.44 -2.27
N ALA A 399 20.39 -26.32 -3.22
CA ALA A 399 19.17 -27.12 -3.17
C ALA A 399 19.12 -28.06 -1.96
N GLU A 400 20.28 -28.61 -1.56
CA GLU A 400 20.41 -29.51 -0.41
C GLU A 400 20.34 -28.79 0.94
N ILE A 401 20.77 -27.53 1.00
CA ILE A 401 20.78 -26.74 2.24
C ILE A 401 19.46 -26.01 2.51
N LEU A 402 18.52 -26.01 1.55
CA LEU A 402 17.20 -25.40 1.75
C LEU A 402 16.51 -26.02 2.98
N PRO A 403 16.04 -25.20 3.94
CA PRO A 403 15.44 -25.70 5.17
C PRO A 403 14.21 -26.59 4.90
N LEU A 404 14.05 -27.67 5.68
CA LEU A 404 12.86 -28.54 5.59
C LEU A 404 11.58 -27.85 6.07
N THR A 405 11.68 -26.70 6.72
CA THR A 405 10.56 -25.83 7.09
C THR A 405 10.04 -25.00 5.91
N LEU A 406 10.76 -24.96 4.79
CA LEU A 406 10.44 -24.13 3.64
C LEU A 406 9.22 -24.67 2.89
N GLN A 407 8.21 -23.80 2.72
CA GLN A 407 6.93 -24.10 2.07
C GLN A 407 6.72 -23.29 0.78
N TYR A 408 7.45 -22.18 0.62
CA TYR A 408 7.35 -21.31 -0.54
C TYR A 408 8.75 -20.97 -1.05
N LEU A 409 8.97 -21.18 -2.35
CA LEU A 409 10.21 -20.83 -3.01
C LEU A 409 9.92 -20.04 -4.30
N ASP A 410 10.36 -18.79 -4.36
CA ASP A 410 10.40 -17.98 -5.59
C ASP A 410 11.85 -17.83 -6.04
N LEU A 411 12.19 -18.42 -7.19
CA LEU A 411 13.53 -18.40 -7.75
C LEU A 411 13.78 -17.16 -8.63
N GLY A 412 12.77 -16.37 -9.00
CA GLY A 412 12.96 -15.29 -9.96
C GLY A 412 13.56 -15.76 -11.30
N ASP A 413 14.27 -14.87 -11.99
CA ASP A 413 14.64 -14.92 -13.41
C ASP A 413 15.96 -15.61 -13.77
N ASN A 414 16.85 -15.86 -12.81
CA ASN A 414 18.27 -16.08 -13.12
C ASN A 414 18.76 -17.54 -13.01
N TRP A 415 17.88 -18.52 -12.79
CA TRP A 415 18.29 -19.92 -12.54
C TRP A 415 18.26 -20.82 -13.78
N GLN A 416 18.03 -20.25 -14.97
CA GLN A 416 17.64 -21.03 -16.14
C GLN A 416 18.66 -21.97 -16.79
N PRO A 417 19.99 -21.94 -16.55
CA PRO A 417 20.85 -23.05 -16.99
C PRO A 417 20.97 -24.20 -15.98
N SER A 418 20.44 -24.07 -14.76
CA SER A 418 20.67 -25.03 -13.66
C SER A 418 19.44 -25.34 -12.83
N ILE A 419 18.25 -24.96 -13.29
CA ILE A 419 17.00 -25.18 -12.56
C ILE A 419 16.69 -26.68 -12.44
N ASP A 420 17.07 -27.49 -13.43
CA ASP A 420 16.95 -28.95 -13.37
C ASP A 420 17.74 -29.53 -12.18
N ILE A 421 18.95 -29.03 -11.95
CA ILE A 421 19.83 -29.46 -10.85
C ILE A 421 19.22 -29.04 -9.50
N LEU A 422 18.72 -27.81 -9.42
CA LEU A 422 18.06 -27.33 -8.20
C LEU A 422 16.84 -28.20 -7.88
N LEU A 423 15.99 -28.45 -8.86
CA LEU A 423 14.79 -29.27 -8.69
C LEU A 423 15.14 -30.72 -8.37
N SER A 424 16.16 -31.31 -8.97
CA SER A 424 16.52 -32.71 -8.71
C SER A 424 17.12 -32.94 -7.32
N HIS A 425 17.80 -31.96 -6.72
CA HIS A 425 18.40 -32.05 -5.39
C HIS A 425 17.56 -31.45 -4.25
N CYS A 426 16.55 -30.63 -4.56
CA CYS A 426 15.72 -29.99 -3.55
C CYS A 426 14.88 -31.01 -2.75
N LYS A 427 15.05 -30.99 -1.42
CA LYS A 427 14.35 -31.85 -0.45
C LYS A 427 13.28 -31.10 0.36
N ALA A 428 13.17 -29.79 0.21
CA ALA A 428 12.21 -28.97 0.94
C ALA A 428 10.77 -29.32 0.56
N PRO A 429 9.83 -29.49 1.52
CA PRO A 429 8.44 -29.82 1.27
C PRO A 429 7.63 -28.58 0.83
N LEU A 430 7.93 -28.09 -0.38
CA LEU A 430 7.29 -26.91 -0.94
C LEU A 430 5.79 -27.13 -1.17
N LYS A 431 4.98 -26.14 -0.84
CA LYS A 431 3.56 -26.00 -1.24
C LYS A 431 3.40 -25.13 -2.48
N LYS A 432 4.30 -24.16 -2.67
CA LYS A 432 4.30 -23.20 -3.78
C LYS A 432 5.72 -23.04 -4.31
N LEU A 433 5.89 -23.18 -5.61
CA LEU A 433 7.15 -22.95 -6.32
C LEU A 433 6.91 -21.91 -7.42
N LEU A 434 7.78 -20.90 -7.52
CA LEU A 434 7.71 -19.91 -8.59
C LEU A 434 9.01 -19.90 -9.37
N ILE A 435 8.84 -19.97 -10.68
CA ILE A 435 9.90 -20.08 -11.67
C ILE A 435 9.66 -19.07 -12.78
N TYR A 436 10.74 -18.61 -13.40
CA TYR A 436 10.61 -17.56 -14.41
C TYR A 436 10.00 -18.06 -15.72
N ARG A 437 10.58 -19.10 -16.32
CA ARG A 437 10.03 -19.72 -17.53
C ARG A 437 10.41 -21.20 -17.63
N LEU A 438 9.70 -21.93 -18.49
CA LEU A 438 9.99 -23.30 -18.91
C LEU A 438 10.23 -23.30 -20.41
N ASN A 439 11.50 -23.38 -20.83
CA ASN A 439 11.89 -23.14 -22.24
C ASN A 439 12.35 -24.41 -22.97
N ASP A 440 12.64 -25.50 -22.26
CA ASP A 440 13.13 -26.73 -22.86
C ASP A 440 12.60 -27.99 -22.16
N GLU A 441 12.75 -29.13 -22.84
CA GLU A 441 12.27 -30.44 -22.39
C GLU A 441 12.97 -30.92 -21.11
N LYS A 442 14.26 -30.57 -20.95
CA LYS A 442 15.08 -30.96 -19.79
C LYS A 442 14.51 -30.37 -18.50
N HIS A 443 14.22 -29.07 -18.50
CA HIS A 443 13.62 -28.38 -17.36
C HIS A 443 12.19 -28.85 -17.08
N THR A 444 11.43 -29.15 -18.14
CA THR A 444 10.07 -29.69 -18.01
C THR A 444 10.08 -31.06 -17.33
N ARG A 445 10.96 -31.97 -17.77
CA ARG A 445 11.12 -33.29 -17.16
C ARG A 445 11.55 -33.21 -15.70
N ALA A 446 12.54 -32.35 -15.39
CA ALA A 446 12.98 -32.14 -14.01
C ALA A 446 11.86 -31.58 -13.12
N LEU A 447 11.00 -30.70 -13.65
CA LEU A 447 9.83 -30.21 -12.92
C LEU A 447 8.81 -31.31 -12.67
N ILE A 448 8.51 -32.16 -13.66
CA ILE A 448 7.59 -33.30 -13.50
C ILE A 448 8.10 -34.25 -12.42
N GLU A 449 9.37 -34.64 -12.49
CA GLU A 449 10.01 -35.50 -11.48
C GLU A 449 9.98 -34.88 -10.08
N PHE A 450 10.24 -33.57 -9.99
CA PHE A 450 10.14 -32.83 -8.75
C PHE A 450 8.71 -32.83 -8.20
N CYS A 451 7.71 -32.57 -9.02
CA CYS A 451 6.30 -32.61 -8.63
C CYS A 451 5.86 -34.00 -8.13
N ILE A 452 6.32 -35.07 -8.79
CA ILE A 452 6.01 -36.45 -8.38
C ILE A 452 6.65 -36.75 -7.01
N ARG A 453 7.89 -36.33 -6.80
CA ARG A 453 8.63 -36.55 -5.56
C ARG A 453 8.12 -35.67 -4.41
N ASN A 454 7.79 -34.41 -4.72
CA ASN A 454 7.39 -33.38 -3.77
C ASN A 454 5.87 -33.37 -3.54
N LYS A 455 5.39 -34.35 -2.76
CA LYS A 455 3.96 -34.59 -2.54
C LYS A 455 3.20 -33.44 -1.87
N SER A 456 3.89 -32.44 -1.31
CA SER A 456 3.27 -31.27 -0.68
C SER A 456 3.00 -30.12 -1.65
N LEU A 457 3.50 -30.20 -2.88
CA LEU A 457 3.41 -29.12 -3.86
C LEU A 457 1.97 -29.01 -4.37
N ASN A 458 1.40 -27.80 -4.30
CA ASN A 458 0.05 -27.51 -4.75
C ASN A 458 0.04 -26.59 -5.98
N TYR A 459 1.01 -25.66 -6.07
CA TYR A 459 1.05 -24.65 -7.13
C TYR A 459 2.45 -24.44 -7.68
N VAL A 460 2.52 -24.35 -9.01
CA VAL A 460 3.70 -23.87 -9.73
C VAL A 460 3.33 -22.59 -10.47
N GLY A 461 3.95 -21.48 -10.06
CA GLY A 461 3.76 -20.16 -10.67
C GLY A 461 4.82 -19.90 -11.73
N ILE A 462 4.41 -19.63 -12.96
CA ILE A 462 5.34 -19.31 -14.05
C ILE A 462 5.23 -17.83 -14.37
N TYR A 463 6.36 -17.10 -14.34
CA TYR A 463 6.37 -15.66 -14.60
C TYR A 463 6.02 -15.36 -16.06
N LYS A 464 6.70 -16.02 -16.99
CA LYS A 464 6.45 -15.97 -18.43
C LYS A 464 5.42 -17.01 -18.85
N TYR A 465 4.27 -16.99 -18.20
CA TYR A 465 3.21 -17.96 -18.46
C TYR A 465 2.68 -17.89 -19.90
N SER A 466 2.65 -16.70 -20.51
CA SER A 466 2.24 -16.50 -21.92
C SER A 466 3.13 -17.23 -22.92
N ASP A 467 4.38 -17.47 -22.55
CA ASP A 467 5.39 -18.07 -23.42
C ASP A 467 5.42 -19.61 -23.24
N LEU A 468 4.55 -20.15 -22.37
CA LEU A 468 4.48 -21.58 -22.09
C LEU A 468 3.82 -22.33 -23.26
N ASN A 469 4.53 -23.30 -23.82
CA ASN A 469 3.98 -24.18 -24.84
C ASN A 469 2.84 -25.03 -24.26
N GLU A 470 1.68 -25.02 -24.92
CA GLU A 470 0.51 -25.83 -24.56
C GLU A 470 0.82 -27.33 -24.46
N ASN A 471 1.75 -27.85 -25.26
CA ASN A 471 2.16 -29.25 -25.16
C ASN A 471 2.87 -29.54 -23.83
N PHE A 472 3.79 -28.67 -23.40
CA PHE A 472 4.46 -28.82 -22.10
C PHE A 472 3.50 -28.65 -20.94
N ARG A 473 2.56 -27.70 -21.05
CA ARG A 473 1.52 -27.54 -20.04
C ARG A 473 0.70 -28.82 -19.87
N LYS A 474 0.20 -29.37 -20.97
CA LYS A 474 -0.57 -30.62 -20.98
C LYS A 474 0.25 -31.80 -20.45
N GLU A 475 1.55 -31.85 -20.79
CA GLU A 475 2.45 -32.89 -20.30
C GLU A 475 2.58 -32.85 -18.77
N VAL A 476 2.81 -31.67 -18.18
CA VAL A 476 2.90 -31.53 -16.73
C VAL A 476 1.56 -31.83 -16.05
N GLU A 477 0.45 -31.27 -16.58
CA GLU A 477 -0.90 -31.50 -16.05
C GLU A 477 -1.34 -32.98 -16.15
N ALA A 478 -0.89 -33.72 -17.18
CA ALA A 478 -1.18 -35.14 -17.34
C ALA A 478 -0.43 -36.04 -16.33
N HIS A 479 0.80 -35.67 -15.96
CA HIS A 479 1.62 -36.46 -15.03
C HIS A 479 1.38 -36.08 -13.56
N VAL A 480 0.78 -34.91 -13.30
CA VAL A 480 0.65 -34.37 -11.95
C VAL A 480 -0.75 -33.80 -11.71
N THR A 481 -1.68 -34.67 -11.29
CA THR A 481 -3.09 -34.30 -11.09
C THR A 481 -3.36 -33.35 -9.92
N ASN A 482 -2.42 -33.21 -8.98
CA ASN A 482 -2.59 -32.43 -7.75
C ASN A 482 -1.83 -31.09 -7.75
N VAL A 483 -1.08 -30.75 -8.82
CA VAL A 483 -0.32 -29.49 -8.91
C VAL A 483 -0.93 -28.60 -9.98
N ALA A 484 -1.36 -27.40 -9.59
CA ALA A 484 -1.88 -26.41 -10.53
C ALA A 484 -0.76 -25.53 -11.10
N LEU A 485 -0.64 -25.50 -12.43
CA LEU A 485 0.20 -24.54 -13.14
C LEU A 485 -0.59 -23.25 -13.36
N VAL A 486 -0.06 -22.14 -12.85
CA VAL A 486 -0.75 -20.85 -12.90
C VAL A 486 0.21 -19.71 -13.28
N PRO A 487 -0.31 -18.60 -13.83
CA PRO A 487 0.47 -17.37 -13.92
C PRO A 487 1.00 -16.97 -12.55
N TRP A 488 2.26 -16.54 -12.50
CA TRP A 488 2.92 -16.06 -11.27
C TRP A 488 2.05 -15.06 -10.47
N SER A 489 1.37 -14.15 -11.18
CA SER A 489 0.50 -13.12 -10.59
C SER A 489 -0.72 -13.67 -9.83
N ARG A 490 -1.11 -14.93 -10.06
CA ARG A 490 -2.21 -15.58 -9.34
C ARG A 490 -1.77 -16.24 -8.04
N ILE A 491 -0.48 -16.42 -7.82
CA ILE A 491 0.04 -16.94 -6.56
C ILE A 491 0.16 -15.78 -5.59
N VAL A 492 -0.94 -15.51 -4.88
CA VAL A 492 -0.92 -14.58 -3.76
C VAL A 492 -0.22 -15.26 -2.58
N VAL A 493 0.83 -14.62 -2.09
CA VAL A 493 1.33 -14.87 -0.74
C VAL A 493 0.54 -13.92 0.14
N ASN A 494 -0.35 -14.44 0.99
CA ASN A 494 -0.93 -13.63 2.05
C ASN A 494 0.25 -13.21 2.93
N CYS A 495 0.67 -11.96 2.74
CA CYS A 495 1.82 -11.35 3.38
C CYS A 495 1.41 -10.75 4.71
#